data_AF-A0A7C4YZ70-F1
#
_entry.id   AF-A0A7C4YZ70-F1
#
_cell.length_a   1.000
_cell.length_b   1.000
_cell.length_c   1.000
_cell.angle_alpha   90.00
_cell.angle_beta   90.00
_cell.angle_gamma   90.00
#
_symmetry.space_group_name_H-M   'P 1'
#
loop_
_entity.id
_entity.type
_entity.pdbx_description
1 polymer ?
#
loop_
_entity_poly.entity_id
_entity_poly.type
_entity_poly.pdbx_seq_one_letter_code
_entity_poly.pdbx_strand_id
1 'polypeptide(L)' 'MIIAKTRKWGNSIGVVLPKEELARLKIGEDEEVIVEIKRKENPLRELYEAKLPKITRKEFEKFRKEFNMSKHL' A
#
# COMPACT_ATOMS: atom_id res chain seq x y z
N MET A 1 -9.25 -16.80 -4.53
CA MET A 1 -8.28 -15.69 -4.60
C MET A 1 -7.92 -15.28 -3.18
N ILE A 2 -6.66 -15.46 -2.78
CA ILE A 2 -6.18 -15.10 -1.44
C ILE A 2 -5.50 -13.73 -1.53
N ILE A 3 -5.87 -12.80 -0.66
CA ILE A 3 -5.19 -11.50 -0.54
C ILE A 3 -4.09 -11.68 0.50
N ALA A 4 -2.84 -11.68 0.04
CA ALA A 4 -1.67 -11.84 0.88
C ALA A 4 -0.78 -10.60 0.85
N LYS A 5 0.00 -10.40 1.92
CA LYS A 5 1.02 -9.35 1.98
C LYS A 5 2.37 -9.94 1.64
N THR A 6 3.16 -9.18 0.91
CA THR A 6 4.57 -9.52 0.72
C THR A 6 5.39 -9.06 1.93
N ARG A 7 6.45 -9.79 2.25
CA ARG A 7 7.41 -9.46 3.32
C ARG A 7 8.83 -9.79 2.88
N LYS A 8 9.81 -8.97 3.27
CA LYS A 8 11.22 -9.28 3.05
C LYS A 8 11.65 -10.41 3.99
N TRP A 9 12.29 -11.43 3.43
CA TRP A 9 12.95 -12.52 4.15
C TRP A 9 14.38 -12.66 3.64
N GLY A 10 15.36 -12.17 4.41
CA GLY A 10 16.75 -12.12 3.97
C GLY A 10 16.90 -11.32 2.67
N ASN A 11 17.42 -11.97 1.63
CA ASN A 11 17.56 -11.41 0.28
C ASN A 11 16.38 -11.73 -0.66
N SER A 12 15.30 -12.29 -0.13
CA SER A 12 14.13 -12.74 -0.89
C SER A 12 12.86 -11.98 -0.46
N ILE A 13 11.82 -12.07 -1.29
CA ILE A 13 10.48 -11.64 -0.94
C ILE A 13 9.60 -12.87 -0.72
N GLY A 14 8.98 -12.95 0.45
CA GLY A 14 7.99 -13.95 0.80
C GLY A 14 6.57 -13.42 0.64
N VAL A 15 5.63 -14.34 0.45
CA VAL A 15 4.18 -14.07 0.51
C VAL A 15 3.67 -14.67 1.80
N VAL A 16 3.08 -13.86 2.67
CA VAL A 16 2.52 -14.32 3.94
C VAL A 16 1.08 -14.76 3.72
N LEU A 17 0.86 -16.08 3.74
CA LEU A 17 -0.47 -16.68 3.64
C LEU A 17 -1.11 -16.80 5.04
N PRO A 18 -2.36 -16.32 5.24
CA PRO A 18 -3.06 -16.48 6.51
C PRO A 18 -3.27 -17.95 6.86
N LYS A 19 -3.09 -18.29 8.15
CA LYS A 19 -3.20 -19.68 8.63
C LYS A 19 -4.60 -20.27 8.39
N GLU A 20 -5.62 -19.43 8.49
CA GLU A 20 -7.03 -19.81 8.30
C GLU A 20 -7.29 -20.26 6.86
N GLU A 21 -6.66 -19.56 5.90
CA GLU A 21 -6.77 -19.87 4.47
C GLU A 21 -6.02 -21.17 4.14
N LEU A 22 -4.84 -21.40 4.73
CA LEU A 22 -4.08 -22.64 4.59
C LEU A 22 -4.84 -23.84 5.15
N ALA A 23 -5.43 -23.70 6.34
CA ALA A 23 -6.23 -24.75 6.95
C ALA A 23 -7.46 -25.12 6.11
N ARG A 24 -8.15 -24.13 5.53
CA ARG A 24 -9.30 -24.37 4.64
C ARG A 24 -8.88 -25.14 3.38
N LEU A 25 -7.70 -24.86 2.85
CA LEU A 25 -7.14 -25.52 1.67
C LEU A 25 -6.39 -26.81 2.01
N LYS A 26 -6.26 -27.14 3.30
CA LYS A 26 -5.49 -28.29 3.81
C LYS A 26 -4.05 -28.32 3.31
N ILE A 27 -3.44 -27.13 3.19
CA ILE A 27 -2.04 -26.97 2.79
C ILE A 27 -1.17 -27.06 4.04
N GLY A 28 -0.19 -27.96 4.01
CA GLY A 28 0.77 -28.21 5.08
C GLY A 28 2.05 -27.37 4.96
N GLU A 29 2.93 -27.53 5.93
CA GLU A 29 4.34 -27.09 5.80
C GLU A 29 5.06 -27.99 4.78
N ASP A 30 6.05 -27.43 4.07
CA ASP A 30 6.89 -28.12 3.07
C ASP A 30 6.19 -28.67 1.82
N GLU A 31 4.94 -28.28 1.56
CA GLU A 31 4.25 -28.60 0.30
C GLU A 31 4.59 -27.60 -0.82
N GLU A 32 4.75 -28.12 -2.03
CA GLU A 32 4.86 -27.28 -3.22
C GLU A 32 3.50 -26.71 -3.62
N VAL A 33 3.44 -25.39 -3.81
CA VAL A 33 2.22 -24.70 -4.22
C VAL A 33 2.47 -23.84 -5.45
N ILE A 34 1.49 -23.82 -6.36
CA ILE A 34 1.49 -22.92 -7.52
C ILE A 34 0.77 -21.63 -7.14
N VAL A 35 1.42 -20.48 -7.30
CA VAL A 35 0.88 -19.17 -6.97
C VAL A 35 0.72 -18.29 -8.22
N GLU A 36 -0.49 -17.80 -8.45
CA GLU A 36 -0.76 -16.76 -9.45
C GLU A 36 -0.74 -15.38 -8.77
N ILE A 37 0.20 -14.52 -9.15
CA ILE A 37 0.37 -13.19 -8.53
C ILE A 37 -0.32 -12.14 -9.40
N LYS A 38 -1.38 -11.53 -8.87
CA LYS A 38 -2.00 -10.33 -9.44
C LYS A 38 -1.63 -9.11 -8.60
N ARG A 39 -1.01 -8.10 -9.22
CA ARG A 39 -0.79 -6.82 -8.55
C ARG A 39 -2.13 -6.11 -8.41
N LYS A 40 -2.46 -5.63 -7.20
CA LYS A 40 -3.52 -4.63 -7.07
C LYS A 40 -3.08 -3.40 -7.83
N GLU A 41 -3.85 -3.02 -8.85
CA GLU A 41 -3.75 -1.69 -9.41
C GLU A 41 -3.98 -0.70 -8.27
N ASN A 42 -3.06 0.26 -8.15
CA ASN A 42 -3.21 1.31 -7.16
C ASN A 42 -4.12 2.37 -7.80
N PRO A 43 -5.39 2.53 -7.36
CA PRO A 43 -6.30 3.50 -7.94
C PRO A 43 -5.80 4.94 -7.77
N LEU A 44 -4.87 5.16 -6.83
CA LEU A 44 -4.24 6.46 -6.64
C LEU A 44 -3.08 6.72 -7.60
N ARG A 45 -2.59 5.71 -8.34
CA ARG A 45 -1.47 5.91 -9.27
C ARG A 45 -1.83 6.90 -10.38
N GLU A 46 -3.05 6.83 -10.89
CA GLU A 46 -3.60 7.84 -11.82
C GLU A 46 -3.75 9.20 -11.14
N LEU A 47 -4.17 9.24 -9.87
CA LEU A 47 -4.35 10.47 -9.09
C LEU A 47 -3.02 11.17 -8.74
N TYR A 48 -1.93 10.42 -8.59
CA TYR A 48 -0.58 10.95 -8.32
C TYR A 48 0.19 11.29 -9.61
N GLU A 49 -0.09 10.62 -10.73
CA GLU A 49 0.40 11.01 -12.05
C GLU A 49 -0.27 12.31 -12.55
N ALA A 50 -1.49 12.59 -12.09
CA ALA A 50 -2.13 13.90 -12.17
C ALA A 50 -1.44 14.90 -11.22
N LYS A 51 -0.21 15.30 -11.59
CA LYS A 51 0.57 16.46 -11.12
C LYS A 51 -0.09 17.21 -9.95
N LEU A 52 0.03 16.71 -8.72
CA LEU A 52 -0.09 17.61 -7.58
C LEU A 52 1.05 18.62 -7.75
N PRO A 53 0.76 19.93 -7.92
CA PRO A 53 1.83 20.91 -8.05
C PRO A 53 2.73 20.75 -6.84
N LYS A 54 4.04 20.59 -7.08
CA LYS A 54 5.02 20.52 -6.01
C LYS A 54 5.01 21.87 -5.31
N ILE A 55 4.15 22.00 -4.31
CA ILE A 55 4.09 23.20 -3.49
C ILE A 55 5.40 23.30 -2.75
N THR A 56 6.08 24.42 -2.90
CA THR A 56 7.29 24.70 -2.16
C THR A 56 6.94 24.85 -0.68
N ARG A 57 7.90 24.57 0.20
CA ARG A 57 7.72 24.70 1.65
C ARG A 57 7.21 26.10 2.05
N LYS A 58 7.64 27.14 1.33
CA LYS A 58 7.22 28.53 1.55
C LYS A 58 5.73 28.74 1.23
N GLU A 59 5.25 28.19 0.12
CA GLU A 59 3.84 28.26 -0.27
C GLU A 59 2.95 27.47 0.71
N PHE A 60 3.43 26.32 1.19
CA PHE A 60 2.72 25.53 2.20
C PHE A 60 2.60 26.26 3.54
N GLU A 61 3.67 26.92 3.99
CA GLU A 61 3.66 27.72 5.22
C GLU A 61 2.73 28.94 5.11
N LYS A 62 2.66 29.57 3.93
CA LYS A 62 1.73 30.69 3.67
C LYS A 62 0.27 30.23 3.72
N PHE A 63 -0.06 29.14 3.02
CA PHE A 63 -1.39 28.53 3.07
C PHE A 63 -1.80 28.17 4.50
N ARG A 64 -0.89 27.56 5.27
CA ARG A 64 -1.15 27.18 6.67
C ARG A 64 -1.45 28.39 7.56
N LYS A 65 -0.75 29.51 7.37
CA LYS A 65 -1.01 30.76 8.11
C LYS A 65 -2.36 31.37 7.75
N GLU A 66 -2.67 31.45 6.46
CA GLU A 66 -3.95 31.99 5.96
C GLU A 66 -5.15 31.14 6.41
N PHE A 67 -5.02 29.81 6.35
CA PHE A 67 -6.07 28.89 6.78
C PHE A 67 -6.34 28.96 8.30
N ASN A 68 -5.29 29.12 9.12
CA ASN A 68 -5.46 29.29 10.57
C ASN A 68 -6.08 30.64 10.94
N MET A 69 -5.80 31.70 10.18
CA MET A 69 -6.41 33.03 10.39
C MET A 69 -7.91 33.02 10.04
N SER A 70 -8.31 32.28 9.00
CA SER A 70 -9.71 32.14 8.59
C SER A 70 -10.57 31.31 9.56
N LYS A 71 -9.97 30.52 10.45
CA LYS A 71 -10.69 29.74 11.47
C LYS A 71 -11.02 30.52 12.74
N HIS A 72 -10.53 31.75 12.84
CA HIS A 72 -10.74 32.63 14.00
C HIS A 72 -11.60 33.87 13.67
N LEU A 73 -12.28 33.86 12.51
CA LEU A 73 -13.43 34.71 12.17
C LEU A 73 -14.70 33.86 12.25
#